data_AF-A0A2E4CXB1-F1
#
_entry.id   AF-A0A2E4CXB1-F1
#
_cell.length_a   1.000
_cell.length_b   1.000
_cell.length_c   1.000
_cell.angle_alpha   90.00
_cell.angle_beta   90.00
_cell.angle_gamma   90.00
#
_symmetry.space_group_name_H-M   'P 1'
#
loop_
_entity.id
_entity.type
_entity.pdbx_description
1 polymer ?
#
loop_
_entity_poly.entity_id
_entity_poly.type
_entity_poly.pdbx_seq_one_letter_code
_entity_poly.pdbx_strand_id
1 'polypeptide(L)'
;MPRQPMEITHEDFKKVETAINDVKEEGRQIRSIFDSYSDENFGIDWEVDAAVDAFSIFSSRWTIEILATLYIAGERRFNEMRKLLRGISSRTLSDKLTKCSESGLVDRVVEDGPPIRVIYRLTDHGRDAGRLLGPLVAYMKIHQDRVVRHSQ
;
A
#
# COMPACT_ATOMS: atom_id res chain seq x y z
N MET A 1 20.28 -0.07 -13.52
CA MET A 1 20.05 -1.43 -14.06
C MET A 1 18.59 -1.79 -13.85
N PRO A 2 17.83 -2.15 -14.90
CA PRO A 2 16.51 -2.74 -14.72
C PRO A 2 16.68 -4.01 -13.88
N ARG A 3 15.90 -4.14 -12.78
CA ARG A 3 15.89 -5.38 -12.01
C ARG A 3 15.29 -6.47 -12.91
N GLN A 4 15.96 -7.62 -12.97
CA GLN A 4 15.43 -8.81 -13.64
C GLN A 4 14.02 -9.11 -13.10
N PRO A 5 13.07 -9.51 -13.96
CA PRO A 5 11.75 -9.97 -13.51
C PRO A 5 11.88 -11.11 -12.50
N MET A 6 10.97 -11.14 -11.53
CA MET A 6 10.79 -12.30 -10.66
C MET A 6 10.02 -13.37 -11.42
N GLU A 7 10.62 -14.54 -11.60
CA GLU A 7 9.94 -15.70 -12.19
C GLU A 7 9.28 -16.51 -11.08
N ILE A 8 8.00 -16.85 -11.26
CA ILE A 8 7.23 -17.71 -10.36
C ILE A 8 6.63 -18.89 -11.10
N THR A 9 6.33 -19.97 -10.39
CA THR A 9 5.77 -21.19 -11.00
C THR A 9 4.44 -20.90 -11.71
N HIS A 10 4.07 -21.74 -12.70
CA HIS A 10 2.76 -21.64 -13.34
C HIS A 10 1.62 -21.74 -12.32
N GLU A 11 1.76 -22.62 -11.33
CA GLU A 11 0.76 -22.83 -10.28
C GLU A 11 0.59 -21.57 -9.41
N ASP A 12 1.68 -20.97 -8.95
CA ASP A 12 1.62 -19.76 -8.11
C ASP A 12 1.16 -18.54 -8.89
N PHE A 13 1.57 -18.42 -10.16
CA PHE A 13 1.07 -17.37 -11.04
C PHE A 13 -0.45 -17.45 -11.17
N LYS A 14 -0.99 -18.65 -11.40
CA LYS A 14 -2.44 -18.88 -11.47
C LYS A 14 -3.14 -18.56 -10.15
N LYS A 15 -2.57 -18.93 -9.00
CA LYS A 15 -3.11 -18.56 -7.67
C LYS A 15 -3.21 -17.05 -7.50
N VAL A 16 -2.17 -16.31 -7.90
CA VAL A 16 -2.16 -14.84 -7.82
C VAL A 16 -3.20 -14.23 -8.76
N GLU A 17 -3.32 -14.73 -9.99
CA GLU A 17 -4.35 -14.27 -10.94
C GLU A 17 -5.77 -14.51 -10.42
N THR A 18 -6.04 -15.68 -9.87
CA THR A 18 -7.33 -15.99 -9.25
C THR A 18 -7.63 -15.01 -8.11
N ALA A 19 -6.69 -14.83 -7.17
CA ALA A 19 -6.88 -13.90 -6.05
C ALA A 19 -7.12 -12.44 -6.51
N ILE A 20 -6.44 -12.00 -7.57
CA ILE A 20 -6.67 -10.66 -8.17
C ILE A 20 -8.08 -10.57 -8.76
N ASN A 21 -8.55 -11.62 -9.43
CA ASN A 21 -9.89 -11.63 -10.01
C ASN A 21 -10.98 -11.66 -8.94
N ASP A 22 -10.79 -12.41 -7.86
CA ASP A 22 -11.71 -12.42 -6.72
C ASP A 22 -11.82 -11.02 -6.10
N VAL A 23 -10.69 -10.34 -5.87
CA VAL A 23 -10.68 -8.95 -5.35
C VAL A 23 -11.38 -7.97 -6.31
N LYS A 24 -11.26 -8.15 -7.63
CA LYS A 24 -12.00 -7.32 -8.60
C LYS A 24 -13.51 -7.56 -8.51
N GLU A 25 -13.93 -8.79 -8.26
CA GLU A 25 -15.34 -9.13 -8.09
C GLU A 25 -15.90 -8.53 -6.80
N GLU A 26 -15.20 -8.70 -5.68
CA GLU A 26 -15.53 -8.08 -4.40
C GLU A 26 -15.63 -6.55 -4.53
N GLY A 27 -14.68 -5.91 -5.21
CA GLY A 27 -14.72 -4.47 -5.47
C GLY A 27 -15.95 -4.04 -6.28
N ARG A 28 -16.37 -4.84 -7.27
CA ARG A 28 -17.60 -4.57 -8.03
C ARG A 28 -18.84 -4.71 -7.15
N GLN A 29 -18.89 -5.73 -6.30
CA GLN A 29 -20.01 -5.95 -5.39
C GLN A 29 -20.12 -4.83 -4.36
N ILE A 30 -19.01 -4.41 -3.74
CA ILE A 30 -18.98 -3.27 -2.80
C ILE A 30 -19.54 -2.02 -3.47
N ARG A 31 -19.09 -1.69 -4.69
CA ARG A 31 -19.61 -0.53 -5.43
C ARG A 31 -21.10 -0.67 -5.73
N SER A 32 -21.56 -1.85 -6.14
CA SER A 32 -22.99 -2.09 -6.39
C SER A 32 -23.83 -1.95 -5.13
N ILE A 33 -23.29 -2.33 -3.96
CA ILE A 33 -23.97 -2.15 -2.68
C ILE A 33 -24.11 -0.66 -2.38
N PHE A 34 -23.04 0.13 -2.46
CA PHE A 34 -23.12 1.58 -2.24
C PHE A 34 -24.07 2.27 -3.21
N ASP A 35 -24.02 1.89 -4.49
CA ASP A 35 -24.92 2.41 -5.52
C ASP A 35 -26.41 2.17 -5.19
N SER A 36 -26.73 1.03 -4.56
CA SER A 36 -28.11 0.70 -4.16
C SER A 36 -28.69 1.61 -3.06
N TYR A 37 -27.85 2.38 -2.37
CA TYR A 37 -28.26 3.39 -1.38
C TYR A 37 -28.30 4.81 -1.95
N SER A 38 -28.03 5.01 -3.25
CA SER A 38 -28.06 6.33 -3.86
C SER A 38 -29.49 6.89 -3.86
N ASP A 39 -29.64 8.12 -3.41
CA ASP A 39 -30.91 8.84 -3.35
C ASP A 39 -30.73 10.34 -3.67
N GLU A 40 -31.71 11.17 -3.31
CA GLU A 40 -31.65 12.62 -3.52
C GLU A 40 -30.54 13.33 -2.72
N ASN A 41 -30.05 12.72 -1.64
CA ASN A 41 -28.97 13.25 -0.78
C ASN A 41 -27.60 12.64 -1.12
N PHE A 42 -27.58 11.39 -1.60
CA PHE A 42 -26.36 10.62 -1.89
C PHE A 42 -26.24 10.33 -3.39
N GLY A 43 -26.13 11.40 -4.19
CA GLY A 43 -25.96 11.31 -5.63
C GLY A 43 -24.54 10.93 -6.07
N ILE A 44 -24.33 10.87 -7.39
CA ILE A 44 -23.02 10.54 -8.00
C ILE A 44 -21.94 11.55 -7.61
N ASP A 45 -22.30 12.83 -7.50
CA ASP A 45 -21.42 13.90 -7.06
C ASP A 45 -20.92 13.66 -5.64
N TRP A 46 -21.81 13.31 -4.71
CA TRP A 46 -21.45 12.96 -3.34
C TRP A 46 -20.50 11.76 -3.28
N GLU A 47 -20.82 10.68 -4.03
CA GLU A 47 -20.00 9.46 -4.05
C GLU A 47 -18.58 9.73 -4.58
N VAL A 48 -18.47 10.57 -5.62
CA VAL A 48 -17.17 10.97 -6.18
C VAL A 48 -16.38 11.81 -5.18
N ASP A 49 -17.02 12.78 -4.53
CA ASP A 49 -16.36 13.62 -3.52
C ASP A 49 -15.87 12.78 -2.33
N ALA A 50 -16.71 11.89 -1.82
CA ALA A 50 -16.36 10.96 -0.75
C ALA A 50 -15.17 10.06 -1.13
N ALA A 51 -15.11 9.57 -2.38
CA ALA A 51 -13.99 8.79 -2.87
C ALA A 51 -12.70 9.62 -2.96
N VAL A 52 -12.76 10.85 -3.45
CA VAL A 52 -11.60 11.76 -3.51
C VAL A 52 -11.07 12.07 -2.11
N ASP A 53 -11.96 12.34 -1.16
CA ASP A 53 -11.61 12.59 0.23
C ASP A 53 -10.96 11.36 0.89
N ALA A 54 -11.50 10.17 0.65
CA ALA A 54 -10.91 8.91 1.12
C ALA A 54 -9.49 8.68 0.57
N PHE A 55 -9.22 9.12 -0.66
CA PHE A 55 -7.89 9.02 -1.27
C PHE A 55 -6.91 10.12 -0.84
N SER A 56 -7.37 11.19 -0.19
CA SER A 56 -6.54 12.36 0.13
C SER A 56 -5.23 11.98 0.86
N ILE A 57 -5.30 11.06 1.81
CA ILE A 57 -4.17 10.51 2.57
C ILE A 57 -3.13 9.79 1.67
N PHE A 58 -3.60 9.06 0.65
CA PHE A 58 -2.78 8.27 -0.27
C PHE A 58 -2.30 9.03 -1.50
N SER A 59 -2.95 10.16 -1.83
CA SER A 59 -2.67 10.99 -3.01
C SER A 59 -1.23 11.55 -3.04
N SER A 60 -0.58 11.59 -1.88
CA SER A 60 0.72 12.20 -1.72
C SER A 60 1.83 11.20 -2.02
N ARG A 61 2.72 11.54 -2.98
CA ARG A 61 3.91 10.73 -3.31
C ARG A 61 4.67 10.32 -2.04
N TRP A 62 5.10 9.06 -1.95
CA TRP A 62 5.75 8.40 -0.83
C TRP A 62 4.84 7.80 0.25
N THR A 63 3.55 8.16 0.36
CA THR A 63 2.67 7.53 1.37
C THR A 63 2.52 6.04 1.10
N ILE A 64 2.09 5.69 -0.13
CA ILE A 64 1.89 4.29 -0.55
C ILE A 64 3.22 3.54 -0.51
N GLU A 65 4.32 4.16 -0.91
CA GLU A 65 5.64 3.54 -0.90
C GLU A 65 6.14 3.25 0.52
N ILE A 66 5.87 4.14 1.49
CA ILE A 66 6.18 3.92 2.92
C ILE A 66 5.35 2.75 3.45
N LEU A 67 4.04 2.76 3.22
CA LEU A 67 3.14 1.67 3.63
C LEU A 67 3.59 0.33 3.05
N ALA A 68 3.82 0.27 1.74
CA ALA A 68 4.29 -0.93 1.05
C ALA A 68 5.64 -1.39 1.59
N THR A 69 6.55 -0.45 1.90
CA THR A 69 7.86 -0.79 2.46
C THR A 69 7.73 -1.42 3.85
N LEU A 70 6.94 -0.83 4.74
CA LEU A 70 6.74 -1.36 6.09
C LEU A 70 5.91 -2.66 6.09
N TYR A 71 4.97 -2.81 5.16
CA TYR A 71 4.21 -4.05 4.98
C TYR A 71 5.11 -5.21 4.54
N ILE A 72 6.02 -4.97 3.60
CA ILE A 72 6.91 -6.00 3.04
C ILE A 72 8.11 -6.27 3.96
N ALA A 73 8.74 -5.22 4.49
CA ALA A 73 9.97 -5.34 5.25
C ALA A 73 9.73 -5.50 6.76
N GLY A 74 8.54 -5.19 7.26
CA GLY A 74 8.28 -5.04 8.69
C GLY A 74 8.79 -3.69 9.21
N GLU A 75 8.87 -3.57 10.53
CA GLU A 75 9.32 -2.35 11.19
C GLU A 75 10.78 -2.00 10.84
N ARG A 76 11.05 -0.71 10.66
CA ARG A 76 12.36 -0.23 10.18
C ARG A 76 12.75 1.10 10.80
N ARG A 77 14.05 1.30 10.98
CA ARG A 77 14.61 2.61 11.33
C ARG A 77 14.57 3.56 10.14
N PHE A 78 14.68 4.86 10.44
CA PHE A 78 14.71 5.92 9.43
C PHE A 78 15.71 5.66 8.29
N ASN A 79 16.96 5.33 8.62
CA ASN A 79 18.00 5.14 7.61
C ASN A 79 17.79 3.86 6.77
N GLU A 80 17.14 2.84 7.33
CA GLU A 80 16.78 1.63 6.60
C GLU A 80 15.65 1.91 5.62
N MET A 81 14.61 2.64 6.08
CA MET A 81 13.53 3.15 5.22
C MET A 81 14.10 3.97 4.06
N ARG A 82 15.00 4.93 4.34
CA ARG A 82 15.63 5.77 3.30
C ARG A 82 16.42 4.94 2.28
N LYS A 83 17.09 3.87 2.72
CA LYS A 83 17.85 2.97 1.84
C LYS A 83 16.94 2.16 0.93
N LEU A 84 15.78 1.71 1.44
CA LEU A 84 14.79 0.96 0.68
C LEU A 84 14.04 1.86 -0.32
N LEU A 85 13.63 3.05 0.13
CA LEU A 85 12.92 4.06 -0.65
C LEU A 85 13.87 4.89 -1.53
N ARG A 86 14.47 4.25 -2.52
CA ARG A 86 15.47 4.88 -3.41
C ARG A 86 14.93 6.17 -4.04
N GLY A 87 15.66 7.26 -3.85
CA GLY A 87 15.32 8.58 -4.40
C GLY A 87 14.52 9.48 -3.45
N ILE A 88 14.14 9.02 -2.27
CA ILE A 88 13.56 9.90 -1.25
C ILE A 88 14.65 10.71 -0.53
N SER A 89 14.43 12.01 -0.35
CA SER A 89 15.31 12.85 0.47
C SER A 89 15.04 12.61 1.96
N SER A 90 16.01 12.89 2.84
CA SER A 90 15.78 12.80 4.30
C SER A 90 14.66 13.73 4.76
N ARG A 91 14.59 14.96 4.22
CA ARG A 91 13.51 15.91 4.53
C ARG A 91 12.16 15.32 4.14
N THR A 92 12.02 14.86 2.91
CA THR A 92 10.78 14.26 2.41
C THR A 92 10.37 13.01 3.20
N LEU A 93 11.31 12.13 3.54
CA LEU A 93 11.01 10.95 4.35
C LEU A 93 10.52 11.34 5.75
N SER A 94 11.16 12.31 6.38
CA SER A 94 10.74 12.83 7.69
C SER A 94 9.31 13.38 7.61
N ASP A 95 9.05 14.28 6.66
CA ASP A 95 7.74 14.90 6.49
C ASP A 95 6.63 13.86 6.25
N LYS A 96 6.94 12.82 5.46
CA LYS A 96 5.97 11.78 5.10
C LYS A 96 5.72 10.80 6.25
N LEU A 97 6.74 10.44 7.02
CA LEU A 97 6.57 9.61 8.21
C LEU A 97 5.77 10.36 9.29
N THR A 98 5.98 11.67 9.45
CA THR A 98 5.15 12.51 10.33
C THR A 98 3.69 12.46 9.89
N LYS A 99 3.40 12.74 8.60
CA LYS A 99 2.04 12.69 8.06
C LYS A 99 1.38 11.31 8.21
N CYS A 100 2.12 10.23 7.94
CA CYS A 100 1.62 8.87 8.14
C CYS A 100 1.33 8.57 9.63
N SER A 101 2.06 9.22 10.55
CA SER A 101 1.81 9.08 11.99
C SER A 101 0.56 9.87 12.41
N GLU A 102 0.43 11.11 11.94
CA GLU A 102 -0.74 11.97 12.17
C GLU A 102 -2.02 11.34 11.62
N SER A 103 -1.94 10.65 10.49
CA SER A 103 -3.06 9.95 9.88
C SER A 103 -3.29 8.53 10.43
N GLY A 104 -2.58 8.14 11.49
CA GLY A 104 -2.78 6.86 12.17
C GLY A 104 -2.37 5.62 11.36
N LEU A 105 -1.53 5.75 10.34
CA LEU A 105 -1.02 4.64 9.52
C LEU A 105 0.27 4.03 10.10
N VAL A 106 1.10 4.84 10.74
CA VAL A 106 2.44 4.46 11.20
C VAL A 106 2.67 4.91 12.64
N ASP A 107 3.15 4.01 13.49
CA ASP A 107 3.71 4.36 14.79
C ASP A 107 5.19 4.73 14.67
N ARG A 108 5.60 5.82 15.33
CA ARG A 108 7.00 6.10 15.63
C ARG A 108 7.31 5.64 17.06
N VAL A 109 8.00 4.52 17.19
CA VAL A 109 8.32 3.92 18.48
C VAL A 109 9.76 4.24 18.86
N VAL A 110 9.97 4.71 20.09
CA VAL A 110 11.29 4.82 20.71
C VAL A 110 11.50 3.55 21.52
N GLU A 111 12.51 2.77 21.15
CA GLU A 111 12.91 1.60 21.92
C GLU A 111 14.02 2.00 22.89
N ASP A 112 13.75 1.78 24.17
CA ASP A 112 14.70 2.01 25.25
C ASP A 112 15.82 0.97 25.27
N GLY A 113 16.99 1.37 25.78
CA GLY A 113 18.15 0.51 25.96
C GLY A 113 19.42 1.08 25.33
N PRO A 114 20.59 0.45 25.55
CA PRO A 114 21.84 0.84 24.90
C PRO A 114 22.05 0.04 23.59
N PRO A 115 22.02 0.66 22.39
CA PRO A 115 21.71 2.06 22.10
C PRO A 115 20.21 2.31 21.92
N ILE A 116 19.73 3.52 22.24
CA ILE A 116 18.34 3.95 22.03
C ILE A 116 18.06 3.93 20.52
N ARG A 117 16.88 3.41 20.14
CA ARG A 117 16.51 3.23 18.72
C ARG A 117 15.17 3.89 18.46
N VAL A 118 15.02 4.40 17.24
CA VAL A 118 13.72 4.86 16.74
C VAL A 118 13.36 3.98 15.56
N ILE A 119 12.23 3.30 15.66
CA ILE A 119 11.67 2.47 14.60
C ILE A 119 10.31 3.01 14.19
N TYR A 120 9.95 2.69 12.95
CA TYR A 120 8.64 2.98 12.38
C TYR A 120 7.98 1.66 12.06
N ARG A 121 6.71 1.48 12.47
CA ARG A 121 5.92 0.28 12.21
C ARG A 121 4.51 0.66 11.80
N LEU A 122 3.83 -0.22 11.07
CA LEU A 122 2.41 0.00 10.77
C LEU A 122 1.58 -0.09 12.06
N THR A 123 0.56 0.76 12.16
CA THR A 123 -0.55 0.56 13.10
C THR A 123 -1.45 -0.59 12.63
N ASP A 124 -2.50 -0.94 13.36
CA ASP A 124 -3.52 -1.87 12.87
C ASP A 124 -4.19 -1.35 11.58
N HIS A 125 -4.61 -0.08 11.59
CA HIS A 125 -5.14 0.59 10.41
C HIS A 125 -4.16 0.56 9.22
N GLY A 126 -2.88 0.85 9.46
CA GLY A 126 -1.84 0.78 8.43
C GLY A 126 -1.60 -0.63 7.91
N ARG A 127 -1.72 -1.67 8.75
CA ARG A 127 -1.65 -3.07 8.33
C ARG A 127 -2.80 -3.44 7.42
N ASP A 128 -4.03 -3.05 7.76
CA ASP A 128 -5.20 -3.34 6.94
C ASP A 128 -5.15 -2.59 5.60
N ALA A 129 -4.75 -1.32 5.61
CA ALA A 129 -4.47 -0.58 4.37
C ALA A 129 -3.40 -1.29 3.52
N GLY A 130 -2.31 -1.77 4.13
CA GLY A 130 -1.28 -2.55 3.45
C GLY A 130 -1.81 -3.85 2.82
N ARG A 131 -2.70 -4.57 3.51
CA ARG A 131 -3.35 -5.79 3.00
C ARG A 131 -4.26 -5.48 1.81
N LEU A 132 -5.07 -4.42 1.90
CA LEU A 132 -5.94 -3.98 0.81
C LEU A 132 -5.14 -3.56 -0.43
N LEU A 133 -3.98 -2.93 -0.25
CA LEU A 133 -3.08 -2.55 -1.34
C LEU A 133 -2.31 -3.74 -1.94
N GLY A 134 -2.18 -4.85 -1.21
CA GLY A 134 -1.41 -6.03 -1.62
C GLY A 134 -1.81 -6.59 -3.00
N PRO A 135 -3.09 -6.92 -3.24
CA PRO A 135 -3.58 -7.38 -4.54
C PRO A 135 -3.36 -6.37 -5.67
N LEU A 136 -3.57 -5.08 -5.41
CA LEU A 136 -3.30 -4.02 -6.39
C LEU A 136 -1.82 -3.97 -6.76
N VAL A 137 -0.92 -4.03 -5.78
CA VAL A 137 0.53 -4.07 -6.00
C VAL A 137 0.94 -5.34 -6.76
N ALA A 138 0.32 -6.48 -6.47
CA ALA A 138 0.56 -7.73 -7.21
C ALA A 138 0.15 -7.59 -8.68
N TYR A 139 -1.06 -7.08 -8.95
CA TYR A 139 -1.55 -6.79 -10.30
C TYR A 139 -0.59 -5.86 -11.05
N MET A 140 -0.16 -4.76 -10.41
CA MET A 140 0.78 -3.81 -11.04
C MET A 140 2.14 -4.44 -11.32
N LYS A 141 2.65 -5.31 -10.45
CA LYS A 141 3.91 -6.03 -10.70
C LYS A 141 3.81 -6.98 -11.90
N ILE A 142 2.68 -7.67 -12.06
CA ILE A 142 2.44 -8.55 -13.22
C ILE A 142 2.32 -7.70 -14.49
N HIS A 143 1.49 -6.65 -14.48
CA HIS A 143 1.28 -5.77 -15.64
C HIS A 143 2.58 -5.07 -16.09
N GLN A 144 3.49 -4.78 -15.16
CA GLN A 144 4.77 -4.13 -15.46
C GLN A 144 5.90 -5.13 -15.78
N ASP A 145 5.58 -6.41 -16.01
CA ASP A 145 6.54 -7.49 -16.25
C ASP A 145 7.61 -7.60 -15.15
N ARG A 146 7.27 -7.19 -13.91
CA ARG A 146 8.14 -7.34 -12.72
C ARG A 146 8.01 -8.71 -12.09
N VAL A 147 6.85 -9.34 -12.28
CA VAL A 147 6.58 -10.73 -11.92
C VAL A 147 6.06 -11.40 -13.18
N VAL A 148 6.75 -12.43 -13.63
CA VAL A 148 6.41 -13.17 -14.84
C VAL A 148 6.26 -14.65 -14.50
N ARG A 149 5.47 -15.34 -15.30
CA ARG A 149 5.37 -16.79 -15.23
C ARG A 149 6.67 -17.41 -15.73
N HIS A 150 7.22 -18.37 -14.97
CA HIS A 150 8.38 -19.14 -15.39
C HIS A 150 8.09 -19.80 -16.75
N SER A 151 8.95 -19.52 -17.72
CA SER A 151 8.90 -20.16 -19.03
C SER A 151 9.54 -21.53 -18.88
N GLN A 152 8.72 -22.59 -18.84
CA GLN A 152 9.21 -23.91 -19.22
C GLN A 152 9.19 -24.03 -20.74
#